data_AF-A0A3B8W8E9-F1
#
_entry.id   AF-A0A3B8W8E9-F1
#
_cell.length_a   1.000
_cell.length_b   1.000
_cell.length_c   1.000
_cell.angle_alpha   90.00
_cell.angle_beta   90.00
_cell.angle_gamma   90.00
#
_symmetry.space_group_name_H-M   'P 1'
#
loop_
_entity.id
_entity.type
_entity.pdbx_description
1 polymer ?
#
loop_
_entity_poly.entity_id
_entity_poly.type
_entity_poly.pdbx_seq_one_letter_code
_entity_poly.pdbx_strand_id
1 'polypeptide(L)'
;FIVYLSYSKHLHIILAFVNTYRARLTAPGSLENMPHVSREVKLMLDPAYVAQGAETSTKKFGARDVFDLDRNQLIGAYSCTECGRCTSECPANLTGKKLSPRKIMMDTRDRMEEVGRKMDLASGQWIDDGRSLLRDYISEEELWACTSCNACTRVCPVNINPLDIIIDLRRYLIMEESKSPESLTAMFNNIENSGSPWAMSAADRAAWTQS
;
A
#
# COMPACT_ATOMS: atom_id res chain seq x y z
N PHE A 1 -23.41 -9.78 -25.29
CA PHE A 1 -23.06 -8.58 -24.50
C PHE A 1 -22.29 -8.95 -23.23
N ILE A 2 -22.84 -9.76 -22.31
CA ILE A 2 -22.15 -10.13 -21.05
C ILE A 2 -20.78 -10.78 -21.27
N VAL A 3 -20.66 -11.68 -22.24
CA VAL A 3 -19.39 -12.34 -22.60
C VAL A 3 -18.32 -11.33 -23.06
N TYR A 4 -18.71 -10.22 -23.70
CA TYR A 4 -17.76 -9.18 -24.11
C TYR A 4 -17.22 -8.39 -22.92
N LEU A 5 -17.97 -8.28 -21.81
CA LEU A 5 -17.50 -7.60 -20.61
C LEU A 5 -16.37 -8.36 -19.91
N SER A 6 -16.33 -9.70 -20.00
CA SER A 6 -15.37 -10.50 -19.24
C SER A 6 -13.93 -10.48 -19.78
N TYR A 7 -13.73 -10.11 -21.05
CA TYR A 7 -12.40 -10.06 -21.67
C TYR A 7 -12.07 -8.72 -22.36
N SER A 8 -12.95 -7.71 -22.26
CA SER A 8 -12.69 -6.38 -22.82
C SER A 8 -12.30 -5.37 -21.73
N LYS A 9 -11.89 -4.18 -22.17
CA LYS A 9 -11.65 -3.00 -21.32
C LYS A 9 -12.82 -2.61 -20.41
N HIS A 10 -14.01 -3.19 -20.60
CA HIS A 10 -15.20 -2.95 -19.80
C HIS A 10 -15.33 -3.90 -18.59
N LEU A 11 -14.34 -4.77 -18.34
CA LEU A 11 -14.31 -5.66 -17.16
C LEU A 11 -14.48 -4.90 -15.83
N HIS A 12 -13.98 -3.66 -15.78
CA HIS A 12 -14.12 -2.77 -14.63
C HIS A 12 -15.59 -2.53 -14.22
N ILE A 13 -16.56 -2.63 -15.16
CA ILE A 13 -17.99 -2.46 -14.86
C ILE A 13 -18.50 -3.58 -13.95
N ILE A 14 -18.13 -4.83 -14.24
CA ILE A 14 -18.53 -5.98 -13.42
C ILE A 14 -17.78 -5.94 -12.08
N LEU A 15 -16.48 -5.66 -12.13
CA LEU A 15 -15.66 -5.64 -10.92
C LEU A 15 -16.00 -4.46 -10.00
N ALA A 16 -16.50 -3.34 -10.50
CA ALA A 16 -16.97 -2.23 -9.68
C ALA A 16 -18.06 -2.65 -8.68
N PHE A 17 -18.99 -3.54 -9.08
CA PHE A 17 -19.99 -4.08 -8.15
C PHE A 17 -19.34 -4.95 -7.07
N VAL A 18 -18.42 -5.83 -7.47
CA VAL A 18 -17.69 -6.71 -6.53
C VAL A 18 -16.83 -5.89 -5.56
N ASN A 19 -16.15 -4.85 -6.07
CA ASN A 19 -15.35 -3.94 -5.28
C ASN A 19 -16.21 -3.17 -4.28
N THR A 20 -17.35 -2.64 -4.72
CA THR A 20 -18.27 -1.92 -3.83
C THR A 20 -18.82 -2.83 -2.73
N TYR A 21 -19.13 -4.09 -3.06
CA TYR A 21 -19.56 -5.08 -2.07
C TYR A 21 -18.45 -5.44 -1.06
N ARG A 22 -17.20 -5.55 -1.52
CA ARG A 22 -16.02 -5.80 -0.66
C ARG A 22 -15.36 -4.51 -0.16
N ALA A 23 -16.01 -3.36 -0.33
CA ALA A 23 -15.44 -2.09 0.02
C ALA A 23 -15.21 -2.03 1.53
N ARG A 24 -14.10 -1.40 1.91
CA ARG A 24 -13.73 -1.26 3.32
C ARG A 24 -14.72 -0.33 4.01
N LEU A 25 -15.37 -0.83 5.06
CA LEU A 25 -16.35 -0.08 5.86
C LEU A 25 -15.73 0.62 7.08
N THR A 26 -14.43 0.39 7.34
CA THR A 26 -13.75 1.04 8.45
C THR A 26 -13.50 2.52 8.14
N ALA A 27 -13.27 3.31 9.19
CA ALA A 27 -13.04 4.74 9.05
C ALA A 27 -11.90 5.01 8.07
N PRO A 28 -12.04 6.01 7.16
CA PRO A 28 -10.97 6.38 6.26
C PRO A 28 -9.71 6.75 7.05
N GLY A 29 -8.67 5.91 6.94
CA GLY A 29 -7.33 6.19 7.46
C GLY A 29 -6.89 5.17 8.49
N SER A 30 -7.78 4.24 8.86
CA SER A 30 -7.38 3.08 9.65
C SER A 30 -6.34 2.27 8.88
N LEU A 31 -5.15 2.10 9.43
CA LEU A 31 -4.16 1.17 8.90
C LEU A 31 -4.37 -0.19 9.55
N GLU A 32 -4.34 -1.26 8.74
CA GLU A 32 -4.36 -2.61 9.29
C GLU A 32 -2.96 -2.98 9.76
N ASN A 33 -2.88 -3.51 10.97
CA ASN A 33 -1.61 -4.01 11.49
C ASN A 33 -1.30 -5.35 10.82
N MET A 34 -0.03 -5.54 10.45
CA MET A 34 0.41 -6.83 9.91
C MET A 34 0.29 -7.90 11.01
N PRO A 35 -0.51 -8.98 10.79
CA PRO A 35 -0.79 -9.96 11.85
C PRO A 35 0.46 -10.68 12.35
N HIS A 36 1.43 -10.93 11.48
CA HIS A 36 2.68 -11.60 11.82
C HIS A 36 3.56 -10.71 12.71
N VAL A 37 3.76 -9.43 12.37
CA VAL A 37 4.47 -8.47 13.24
C VAL A 37 3.74 -8.29 14.57
N SER A 38 2.41 -8.15 14.52
CA SER A 38 1.61 -7.96 15.73
C SER A 38 1.71 -9.13 16.71
N ARG A 39 1.90 -10.35 16.20
CA ARG A 39 2.10 -11.55 17.01
C ARG A 39 3.46 -11.52 17.70
N GLU A 40 4.53 -11.23 16.95
CA GLU A 40 5.89 -11.11 17.50
C GLU A 40 5.98 -10.02 18.57
N VAL A 41 5.41 -8.85 18.29
CA VAL A 41 5.37 -7.74 19.26
C VAL A 41 4.60 -8.14 20.53
N LYS A 42 3.48 -8.87 20.40
CA LYS A 42 2.73 -9.35 21.58
C LYS A 42 3.50 -10.40 22.38
N LEU A 43 4.27 -11.27 21.74
CA LEU A 43 5.15 -12.22 22.43
C LEU A 43 6.24 -11.51 23.24
N MET A 44 6.75 -10.39 22.72
CA MET A 44 7.77 -9.59 23.42
C MET A 44 7.20 -8.76 24.57
N LEU A 45 5.95 -8.28 24.45
CA LEU A 45 5.35 -7.34 25.42
C LEU A 45 4.50 -8.03 26.50
N ASP A 46 3.88 -9.17 26.21
CA ASP A 46 2.97 -9.87 27.12
C ASP A 46 3.50 -11.28 27.46
N PRO A 47 4.08 -11.49 28.66
CA PRO A 47 4.58 -12.79 29.10
C PRO A 47 3.50 -13.88 29.19
N ALA A 48 2.22 -13.51 29.26
CA ALA A 48 1.10 -14.45 29.30
C ALA A 48 0.60 -14.85 27.90
N TYR A 49 1.01 -14.14 26.86
CA TYR A 49 0.59 -14.41 25.48
C TYR A 49 1.35 -15.63 24.92
N VAL A 50 0.61 -16.70 24.65
CA VAL A 50 1.15 -17.91 24.00
C VAL A 50 0.81 -17.86 22.52
N ALA A 51 1.83 -17.82 21.65
CA ALA A 51 1.63 -17.89 20.20
C ALA A 51 1.00 -19.23 19.81
N GLN A 52 -0.20 -19.18 19.24
CA GLN A 52 -0.84 -20.35 18.65
C GLN A 52 -0.39 -20.49 17.19
N GLY A 53 0.36 -21.55 16.89
CA GLY A 53 0.81 -21.90 15.54
C GLY A 53 2.13 -21.24 15.14
N ALA A 54 3.13 -22.07 14.83
CA ALA A 54 4.38 -21.65 14.22
C ALA A 54 4.17 -21.49 12.70
N GLU A 55 3.85 -20.28 12.24
CA GLU A 55 4.04 -19.95 10.83
C GLU A 55 5.51 -19.57 10.62
N THR A 56 6.32 -20.52 10.19
CA THR A 56 7.73 -20.37 9.81
C THR A 56 7.92 -19.78 8.41
N SER A 57 6.90 -19.16 7.81
CA SER A 57 7.04 -18.53 6.50
C SER A 57 7.60 -17.13 6.66
N THR A 58 8.75 -16.88 6.04
CA THR A 58 9.29 -15.56 5.71
C THR A 58 8.29 -14.78 4.85
N LYS A 59 7.21 -14.29 5.45
CA LYS A 59 6.29 -13.36 4.82
C LYS A 59 7.02 -12.03 4.73
N LYS A 60 7.19 -11.53 3.51
CA LYS A 60 7.75 -10.20 3.26
C LYS A 60 6.92 -9.15 3.98
N PHE A 61 7.58 -8.12 4.48
CA PHE A 61 6.92 -6.96 5.04
C PHE A 61 6.46 -6.02 3.92
N GLY A 62 5.16 -5.69 3.88
CA GLY A 62 4.59 -4.87 2.82
C GLY A 62 4.51 -5.58 1.47
N ALA A 63 4.58 -4.80 0.38
CA ALA A 63 4.48 -5.32 -0.99
C ALA A 63 5.61 -4.79 -1.87
N ARG A 64 6.25 -5.68 -2.65
CA ARG A 64 7.19 -5.28 -3.71
C ARG A 64 6.53 -5.27 -5.08
N ASP A 65 5.71 -6.29 -5.34
CA ASP A 65 5.03 -6.51 -6.62
C ASP A 65 3.57 -6.95 -6.40
N VAL A 66 2.82 -7.11 -7.49
CA VAL A 66 1.38 -7.43 -7.46
C VAL A 66 1.02 -8.71 -6.73
N PHE A 67 1.95 -9.65 -6.58
CA PHE A 67 1.74 -10.90 -5.84
C PHE A 67 1.68 -10.70 -4.32
N ASP A 68 2.28 -9.63 -3.82
CA ASP A 68 2.35 -9.33 -2.39
C ASP A 68 1.15 -8.44 -1.94
N LEU A 69 0.33 -7.95 -2.88
CA LEU A 69 -0.85 -7.13 -2.61
C LEU A 69 -2.07 -7.96 -2.18
N ASP A 70 -2.93 -7.36 -1.35
CA ASP A 70 -4.20 -7.94 -0.96
C ASP A 70 -5.18 -8.05 -2.15
N ARG A 71 -6.06 -9.05 -2.10
CA ARG A 71 -7.06 -9.27 -3.15
C ARG A 71 -7.98 -8.07 -3.36
N ASN A 72 -8.31 -7.32 -2.32
CA ASN A 72 -9.15 -6.13 -2.47
C ASN A 72 -8.40 -5.00 -3.18
N GLN A 73 -7.09 -4.86 -2.97
CA GLN A 73 -6.26 -3.91 -3.70
C GLN A 73 -6.20 -4.25 -5.19
N LEU A 74 -6.03 -5.54 -5.52
CA LEU A 74 -6.01 -6.05 -6.89
C LEU A 74 -7.35 -5.86 -7.60
N ILE A 75 -8.46 -6.20 -6.95
CA ILE A 75 -9.81 -5.96 -7.48
C ILE A 75 -10.06 -4.46 -7.64
N GLY A 76 -9.60 -3.63 -6.70
CA GLY A 76 -9.70 -2.19 -6.76
C GLY A 76 -8.97 -1.60 -7.97
N ALA A 77 -7.77 -2.10 -8.29
CA ALA A 77 -7.01 -1.66 -9.47
C ALA A 77 -7.77 -1.93 -10.78
N TYR A 78 -8.32 -3.15 -10.94
CA TYR A 78 -9.14 -3.48 -12.10
C TYR A 78 -10.51 -2.79 -12.14
N SER A 79 -11.03 -2.35 -10.99
CA SER A 79 -12.31 -1.63 -10.89
C SER A 79 -12.18 -0.14 -11.15
N CYS A 80 -10.96 0.39 -11.27
CA CYS A 80 -10.71 1.81 -11.52
C CYS A 80 -11.35 2.26 -12.83
N THR A 81 -12.18 3.31 -12.76
CA THR A 81 -12.86 3.89 -13.93
C THR A 81 -12.07 5.00 -14.62
N GLU A 82 -10.82 5.24 -14.21
CA GLU A 82 -9.95 6.30 -14.73
C GLU A 82 -10.49 7.74 -14.61
N CYS A 83 -11.56 7.95 -13.82
CA CYS A 83 -12.27 9.24 -13.70
C CYS A 83 -11.43 10.41 -13.17
N GLY A 84 -10.30 10.15 -12.50
CA GLY A 84 -9.33 11.17 -12.09
C GLY A 84 -9.68 12.00 -10.85
N ARG A 85 -10.84 11.78 -10.19
CA ARG A 85 -11.22 12.50 -8.97
C ARG A 85 -10.18 12.41 -7.86
N CYS A 86 -9.58 11.24 -7.69
CA CYS A 86 -8.54 11.02 -6.69
C CYS A 86 -7.25 11.83 -6.97
N THR A 87 -6.99 12.17 -8.23
CA THR A 87 -5.87 13.00 -8.65
C THR A 87 -6.18 14.49 -8.51
N SER A 88 -7.39 14.93 -8.87
CA SER A 88 -7.80 16.34 -8.73
C SER A 88 -7.84 16.79 -7.28
N GLU A 89 -8.15 15.89 -6.35
CA GLU A 89 -8.26 16.16 -4.92
C GLU A 89 -6.97 15.83 -4.15
N CYS A 90 -5.92 15.39 -4.85
CA CYS A 90 -4.66 15.05 -4.20
C CYS A 90 -3.84 16.32 -3.94
N PRO A 91 -3.55 16.71 -2.68
CA PRO A 91 -2.77 17.92 -2.38
C PRO A 91 -1.33 17.83 -2.92
N ALA A 92 -0.76 16.63 -2.97
CA ALA A 92 0.57 16.42 -3.55
C ALA A 92 0.56 16.67 -5.07
N ASN A 93 -0.47 16.19 -5.78
CA ASN A 93 -0.61 16.43 -7.21
C ASN A 93 -0.87 17.92 -7.51
N LEU A 94 -1.73 18.57 -6.72
CA LEU A 94 -2.07 19.99 -6.87
C LEU A 94 -0.85 20.92 -6.71
N THR A 95 0.13 20.50 -5.91
CA THR A 95 1.40 21.22 -5.68
C THR A 95 2.48 20.86 -6.72
N GLY A 96 2.15 20.10 -7.77
CA GLY A 96 3.07 19.75 -8.85
C GLY A 96 4.02 18.60 -8.53
N LYS A 97 3.81 17.84 -7.44
CA LYS A 97 4.58 16.61 -7.17
C LYS A 97 4.15 15.50 -8.14
N LYS A 98 5.02 14.50 -8.34
CA LYS A 98 4.78 13.40 -9.29
C LYS A 98 3.62 12.47 -8.91
N LEU A 99 3.18 12.46 -7.64
CA LEU A 99 2.13 11.55 -7.18
C LEU A 99 0.78 11.86 -7.83
N SER A 100 0.23 10.86 -8.51
CA SER A 100 -1.16 10.81 -8.93
C SER A 100 -1.81 9.52 -8.44
N PRO A 101 -2.76 9.57 -7.49
CA PRO A 101 -3.44 8.37 -6.98
C PRO A 101 -4.15 7.56 -8.08
N ARG A 102 -4.63 8.21 -9.15
CA ARG A 102 -5.14 7.50 -10.33
C ARG A 102 -4.03 6.66 -10.96
N LYS A 103 -2.86 7.25 -11.20
CA LYS A 103 -1.72 6.57 -11.83
C LYS A 103 -1.31 5.33 -11.03
N ILE A 104 -1.27 5.40 -9.70
CA ILE A 104 -1.01 4.24 -8.83
C ILE A 104 -1.94 3.05 -9.13
N MET A 105 -3.24 3.28 -9.27
CA MET A 105 -4.19 2.21 -9.61
C MET A 105 -3.96 1.68 -11.02
N MET A 106 -3.65 2.56 -11.98
CA MET A 106 -3.41 2.16 -13.37
C MET A 106 -2.15 1.33 -13.52
N ASP A 107 -1.06 1.80 -12.94
CA ASP A 107 0.23 1.12 -12.92
C ASP A 107 0.12 -0.26 -12.28
N THR A 108 -0.67 -0.38 -11.21
CA THR A 108 -0.96 -1.67 -10.57
C THR A 108 -1.72 -2.59 -11.53
N ARG A 109 -2.78 -2.10 -12.18
CA ARG A 109 -3.53 -2.87 -13.18
C ARG A 109 -2.64 -3.29 -14.35
N ASP A 110 -1.86 -2.37 -14.89
CA ASP A 110 -1.03 -2.62 -16.07
C ASP A 110 0.08 -3.65 -15.75
N ARG A 111 0.65 -3.60 -14.54
CA ARG A 111 1.55 -4.65 -14.03
C ARG A 111 0.82 -5.99 -13.91
N MET A 112 -0.39 -6.02 -13.34
CA MET A 112 -1.19 -7.25 -13.24
C MET A 112 -1.51 -7.86 -14.61
N GLU A 113 -1.85 -7.03 -15.60
CA GLU A 113 -2.12 -7.50 -16.97
C GLU A 113 -0.85 -8.03 -17.65
N GLU A 114 0.30 -7.36 -17.46
CA GLU A 114 1.57 -7.86 -17.98
C GLU A 114 1.93 -9.21 -17.37
N VAL A 115 1.76 -9.35 -16.04
CA VAL A 115 1.95 -10.61 -15.33
C VAL A 115 1.04 -11.70 -15.89
N GLY A 116 -0.27 -11.40 -16.01
CA GLY A 116 -1.26 -12.33 -16.55
C GLY A 116 -0.91 -12.81 -17.96
N ARG A 117 -0.57 -11.89 -18.87
CA ARG A 117 -0.16 -12.24 -20.24
C ARG A 117 1.06 -13.15 -20.28
N LYS A 118 2.06 -12.92 -19.42
CA LYS A 118 3.26 -13.76 -19.36
C LYS A 118 2.95 -15.15 -18.80
N MET A 119 2.08 -15.23 -17.79
CA MET A 119 1.62 -16.52 -17.27
C MET A 119 0.85 -17.31 -18.32
N ASP A 120 -0.03 -16.66 -19.09
CA ASP A 120 -0.77 -17.31 -20.17
C ASP A 120 0.17 -17.88 -21.25
N LEU A 121 1.21 -17.14 -21.63
CA LEU A 121 2.24 -17.60 -22.59
C LEU A 121 3.09 -18.76 -22.04
N ALA A 122 3.32 -18.79 -20.72
CA ALA A 122 4.12 -19.80 -20.04
C ALA A 122 3.28 -20.95 -19.45
N SER A 123 2.09 -21.22 -20.02
CA SER A 123 1.20 -22.30 -19.58
C SER A 123 0.85 -22.26 -18.08
N GLY A 124 0.66 -21.05 -17.54
CA GLY A 124 0.28 -20.79 -16.16
C GLY A 124 1.45 -20.67 -15.18
N GLN A 125 2.69 -20.82 -15.62
CA GLN A 125 3.87 -20.64 -14.77
C GLN A 125 4.36 -19.18 -14.79
N TRP A 126 4.56 -18.60 -13.61
CA TRP A 126 5.20 -17.29 -13.51
C TRP A 126 6.71 -17.43 -13.61
N ILE A 127 7.31 -16.73 -14.57
CA ILE A 127 8.76 -16.58 -14.74
C ILE A 127 9.07 -15.13 -14.44
N ASP A 128 9.98 -14.90 -13.48
CA ASP A 128 10.40 -13.55 -13.10
C ASP A 128 10.97 -12.81 -14.31
N ASP A 129 10.39 -11.65 -14.61
CA ASP A 129 10.77 -10.79 -15.71
C ASP A 129 11.75 -9.68 -15.29
N GLY A 130 12.20 -9.71 -14.04
CA GLY A 130 13.11 -8.73 -13.47
C GLY A 130 12.47 -7.36 -13.21
N ARG A 131 11.16 -7.23 -13.41
CA ARG A 131 10.40 -5.99 -13.17
C ARG A 131 9.53 -6.15 -11.92
N SER A 132 9.23 -5.05 -11.26
CA SER A 132 8.30 -5.03 -10.13
C SER A 132 7.40 -3.79 -10.15
N LEU A 133 6.25 -3.87 -9.48
CA LEU A 133 5.39 -2.71 -9.26
C LEU A 133 6.15 -1.53 -8.64
N LEU A 134 7.00 -1.81 -7.65
CA LEU A 134 7.94 -0.84 -7.10
C LEU A 134 9.07 -0.52 -8.10
N ARG A 135 9.36 0.78 -8.28
CA ARG A 135 10.36 1.40 -9.18
C ARG A 135 10.05 1.36 -10.68
N ASP A 136 9.71 0.21 -11.25
CA ASP A 136 9.50 0.12 -12.71
C ASP A 136 8.18 0.76 -13.15
N TYR A 137 7.19 0.78 -12.26
CA TYR A 137 5.88 1.36 -12.50
C TYR A 137 5.61 2.54 -11.56
N ILE A 138 5.78 2.31 -10.25
CA ILE A 138 5.58 3.30 -9.19
C ILE A 138 6.93 3.69 -8.61
N SER A 139 7.33 4.94 -8.82
CA SER A 139 8.60 5.46 -8.32
C SER A 139 8.57 5.75 -6.81
N GLU A 140 9.74 5.69 -6.17
CA GLU A 140 9.86 6.03 -4.74
C GLU A 140 9.46 7.49 -4.45
N GLU A 141 9.69 8.40 -5.39
CA GLU A 141 9.30 9.81 -5.26
C GLU A 141 7.76 9.97 -5.20
N GLU A 142 7.03 9.22 -6.05
CA GLU A 142 5.56 9.18 -5.99
C GLU A 142 5.09 8.64 -4.64
N LEU A 143 5.73 7.57 -4.15
CA LEU A 143 5.40 6.99 -2.86
C LEU A 143 5.59 8.00 -1.74
N TRP A 144 6.75 8.66 -1.63
CA TRP A 144 7.07 9.59 -0.54
C TRP A 144 6.36 10.94 -0.65
N ALA A 145 5.84 11.31 -1.82
CA ALA A 145 5.00 12.49 -1.98
C ALA A 145 3.62 12.37 -1.29
N CYS A 146 3.15 11.14 -1.01
CA CYS A 146 1.86 10.92 -0.36
C CYS A 146 1.85 11.40 1.09
N THR A 147 0.90 12.25 1.47
CA THR A 147 0.77 12.74 2.86
C THR A 147 -0.17 11.89 3.72
N SER A 148 -0.67 10.76 3.21
CA SER A 148 -1.68 9.93 3.87
C SER A 148 -2.94 10.69 4.33
N CYS A 149 -3.25 11.83 3.69
CA CYS A 149 -4.42 12.67 4.02
C CYS A 149 -5.78 12.03 3.68
N ASN A 150 -5.76 10.96 2.89
CA ASN A 150 -6.92 10.16 2.55
C ASN A 150 -7.99 10.83 1.68
N ALA A 151 -7.67 11.94 1.02
CA ALA A 151 -8.58 12.61 0.09
C ALA A 151 -9.00 11.68 -1.06
N CYS A 152 -8.06 10.92 -1.62
CA CYS A 152 -8.29 10.04 -2.77
C CYS A 152 -9.36 8.95 -2.54
N THR A 153 -9.49 8.46 -1.30
CA THR A 153 -10.45 7.40 -0.96
C THR A 153 -11.84 7.96 -0.75
N ARG A 154 -11.94 9.14 -0.12
CA ARG A 154 -13.21 9.81 0.19
C ARG A 154 -13.97 10.23 -1.06
N VAL A 155 -13.25 10.54 -2.15
CA VAL A 155 -13.85 11.06 -3.39
C VAL A 155 -14.05 9.99 -4.46
N CYS A 156 -13.63 8.74 -4.20
CA CYS A 156 -13.76 7.65 -5.14
C CYS A 156 -15.24 7.23 -5.28
N PRO A 157 -15.84 7.25 -6.47
CA PRO A 157 -17.26 6.91 -6.66
C PRO A 157 -17.56 5.40 -6.51
N VAL A 158 -16.53 4.55 -6.51
CA VAL A 158 -16.64 3.09 -6.41
C VAL A 158 -15.86 2.53 -5.22
N ASN A 159 -15.53 3.37 -4.23
CA ASN A 159 -14.90 3.00 -2.96
C ASN A 159 -13.56 2.24 -3.09
N ILE A 160 -12.71 2.67 -4.03
CA ILE A 160 -11.33 2.16 -4.16
C ILE A 160 -10.42 2.91 -3.18
N ASN A 161 -9.44 2.20 -2.62
CA ASN A 161 -8.43 2.77 -1.74
C ASN A 161 -7.01 2.71 -2.33
N PRO A 162 -6.54 3.76 -3.03
CA PRO A 162 -5.16 3.83 -3.52
C PRO A 162 -4.12 3.96 -2.39
N LEU A 163 -4.52 4.43 -1.20
CA LEU A 163 -3.60 4.64 -0.08
C LEU A 163 -3.05 3.31 0.42
N ASP A 164 -3.83 2.23 0.44
CA ASP A 164 -3.38 0.94 0.96
C ASP A 164 -2.17 0.41 0.16
N ILE A 165 -2.22 0.48 -1.19
CA ILE A 165 -1.10 0.08 -2.06
C ILE A 165 0.15 0.93 -1.77
N ILE A 166 -0.01 2.25 -1.61
CA ILE A 166 1.10 3.16 -1.29
C ILE A 166 1.73 2.80 0.06
N ILE A 167 0.91 2.49 1.08
CA ILE A 167 1.40 2.13 2.41
C ILE A 167 2.15 0.80 2.37
N ASP A 168 1.66 -0.20 1.64
CA ASP A 168 2.34 -1.50 1.55
C ASP A 168 3.66 -1.41 0.79
N LEU A 169 3.74 -0.60 -0.27
CA LEU A 169 5.01 -0.33 -0.96
C LEU A 169 6.00 0.42 -0.06
N ARG A 170 5.53 1.39 0.75
CA ARG A 170 6.37 2.08 1.75
C ARG A 170 6.85 1.15 2.85
N ARG A 171 6.01 0.22 3.31
CA ARG A 171 6.37 -0.80 4.31
C ARG A 171 7.50 -1.67 3.79
N TYR A 172 7.43 -2.11 2.55
CA TYR A 172 8.50 -2.88 1.91
C TYR A 172 9.82 -2.10 1.86
N LEU A 173 9.77 -0.83 1.40
CA LEU A 173 10.96 0.04 1.38
C LEU A 173 11.63 0.16 2.76
N ILE A 174 10.84 0.39 3.81
CA ILE A 174 11.38 0.56 5.17
C ILE A 174 11.87 -0.77 5.77
N MET A 175 11.04 -1.80 5.74
CA MET A 175 11.25 -3.00 6.56
C MET A 175 12.08 -4.08 5.88
N GLU A 176 12.07 -4.15 4.55
CA GLU A 176 12.87 -5.11 3.79
C GLU A 176 14.16 -4.49 3.25
N GLU A 177 14.09 -3.25 2.77
CA GLU A 177 15.23 -2.59 2.11
C GLU A 177 15.91 -1.52 2.98
N SER A 178 15.41 -1.24 4.18
CA SER A 178 15.93 -0.20 5.08
C SER A 178 16.07 1.18 4.40
N LYS A 179 15.21 1.45 3.42
CA LYS A 179 15.24 2.65 2.59
C LYS A 179 14.12 3.61 2.98
N SER A 180 14.51 4.74 3.56
CA SER A 180 13.57 5.81 3.89
C SER A 180 14.21 7.18 3.66
N PRO A 181 13.41 8.24 3.44
CA PRO A 181 13.90 9.61 3.42
C PRO A 181 14.70 9.94 4.69
N GLU A 182 15.76 10.74 4.55
CA GLU A 182 16.67 11.07 5.65
C GLU A 182 15.95 11.62 6.88
N SER A 183 14.91 12.44 6.69
CA SER A 183 14.09 12.97 7.78
C SER A 183 13.35 11.89 8.57
N LEU A 184 12.89 10.82 7.91
CA LEU A 184 12.24 9.69 8.58
C LEU A 184 13.26 8.78 9.26
N THR A 185 14.41 8.55 8.64
CA THR A 185 15.52 7.81 9.27
C THR A 185 15.97 8.51 10.57
N ALA A 186 16.12 9.84 10.55
CA ALA A 186 16.45 10.61 11.75
C ALA A 186 15.37 10.47 12.84
N MET A 187 14.09 10.53 12.46
CA MET A 187 12.98 10.32 13.40
C MET A 187 13.01 8.91 14.01
N PHE A 188 13.24 7.85 13.22
CA PHE A 188 13.33 6.48 13.74
C PHE A 188 14.46 6.34 14.77
N ASN A 189 15.63 6.89 14.46
CA ASN A 189 16.77 6.89 15.38
C ASN A 189 16.47 7.66 16.67
N ASN A 190 15.74 8.79 16.59
CA ASN A 190 15.34 9.53 17.79
C ASN A 190 14.37 8.73 18.65
N ILE A 191 13.40 8.05 18.04
CA ILE A 191 12.42 7.22 18.76
C ILE A 191 13.13 6.07 19.47
N GLU A 192 14.07 5.40 18.81
CA GLU A 192 14.82 4.29 19.39
C GLU A 192 15.71 4.72 20.56
N ASN A 193 16.43 5.85 20.42
CA ASN A 193 17.39 6.29 21.43
C ASN A 193 16.79 7.13 22.57
N SER A 194 15.80 7.97 22.27
CA SER A 194 15.25 8.95 23.23
C SER A 194 13.81 8.67 23.65
N GLY A 195 13.12 7.76 22.93
CA GLY A 195 11.68 7.53 23.13
C GLY A 195 10.81 8.70 22.65
N SER A 196 11.35 9.61 21.81
CA SER A 196 10.63 10.74 21.25
C SER A 196 10.94 10.95 19.76
N PRO A 197 10.02 11.51 18.96
CA PRO A 197 10.27 11.76 17.53
C PRO A 197 11.38 12.79 17.24
N TRP A 198 11.65 13.66 18.22
CA TRP A 198 12.62 14.75 18.13
C TRP A 198 13.89 14.42 18.89
N ALA A 199 15.00 15.08 18.56
CA ALA A 199 16.26 14.92 19.27
C ALA A 199 16.20 15.65 20.63
N MET A 200 15.57 15.01 21.62
CA MET A 200 15.38 15.56 22.96
C MET A 200 16.18 14.79 24.00
N SER A 201 16.51 15.46 25.10
CA SER A 201 17.12 14.80 26.26
C SER A 201 16.12 13.82 26.89
N ALA A 202 16.62 12.78 27.56
CA ALA A 202 15.74 11.82 28.25
C ALA A 202 14.87 12.48 29.34
N ALA A 203 15.34 13.58 29.94
CA ALA A 203 14.58 14.35 30.93
C ALA A 203 13.43 15.13 30.28
N ASP A 204 13.66 15.68 29.08
CA ASP A 204 12.70 16.54 28.38
C ASP A 204 11.84 15.79 27.36
N ARG A 205 12.02 14.46 27.22
CA ARG A 205 11.37 13.63 26.19
C ARG A 205 9.84 13.68 26.19
N ALA A 206 9.20 14.20 27.24
CA ALA A 206 7.76 14.37 27.31
C ALA A 206 7.28 15.75 26.83
N ALA A 207 8.17 16.73 26.62
CA ALA A 207 7.75 18.09 26.28
C ALA A 207 7.06 18.16 24.89
N TRP A 208 7.35 17.21 23.98
CA TRP A 208 6.68 17.14 22.68
C TRP A 208 5.19 16.76 22.79
N THR A 209 4.71 16.22 23.91
CA THR A 209 3.28 15.92 24.08
C THR A 209 2.46 17.14 24.47
N GLN A 210 3.12 18.25 24.83
CA GLN A 210 2.50 19.51 25.25
C GLN A 210 2.40 20.55 24.11
N SER A 211 2.87 20.20 22.90
CA SER A 211 2.85 21.06 21.71
C SER A 211 1.54 21.00 20.94
#